data_AF-A0A6G1RCS9-F1
#
_entry.id   AF-A0A6G1RCS9-F1
#
_cell.length_a   1.000
_cell.length_b   1.000
_cell.length_c   1.000
_cell.angle_alpha   90.00
_cell.angle_beta   90.00
_cell.angle_gamma   90.00
#
_symmetry.space_group_name_H-M   'P 1'
#
loop_
_entity.id
_entity.type
_entity.pdbx_description
1 polymer ?
#
loop_
_entity_poly.entity_id
_entity_poly.type
_entity_poly.pdbx_seq_one_letter_code
_entity_poly.pdbx_strand_id
1 'polypeptide(L)'
;CLSACLSNYHFMCARRRRVAFQRDKRVFCRRHTRLLDGTELVRDEGFAVLRRVFVDFGGLSLKRKFLGGLEPEAVNMMIGSLRIDSLGALTELSECDGRLFPVGYQCWRLYWSTRDARRRCWYRCRI
;
A
#
# COMPACT_ATOMS: atom_id res chain seq x y z
N CYS A 1 -13.70 -17.92 13.47
CA CYS A 1 -13.88 -17.77 14.93
C CYS A 1 -15.37 -17.92 15.22
N LEU A 2 -15.74 -18.16 16.48
CA LEU A 2 -17.16 -18.13 16.87
C LEU A 2 -17.78 -16.77 16.53
N SER A 3 -19.04 -16.76 16.08
CA SER A 3 -19.79 -15.54 15.77
C SER A 3 -19.90 -14.58 16.95
N ALA A 4 -20.00 -15.12 18.17
CA ALA A 4 -20.05 -14.34 19.41
C ALA A 4 -18.67 -13.81 19.89
N CYS A 5 -17.58 -14.13 19.20
CA CYS A 5 -16.25 -13.66 19.59
C CYS A 5 -16.08 -12.16 19.27
N LEU A 6 -15.83 -11.35 20.29
CA LEU A 6 -15.64 -9.90 20.13
C LEU A 6 -14.25 -9.49 19.60
N SER A 7 -13.33 -10.46 19.40
CA SER A 7 -11.97 -10.17 18.93
C SER A 7 -11.97 -9.74 17.47
N ASN A 8 -11.62 -8.49 17.21
CA ASN A 8 -11.52 -7.90 15.87
C ASN A 8 -10.14 -7.26 15.69
N TYR A 9 -9.59 -7.34 14.47
CA TYR A 9 -8.23 -6.90 14.18
C TYR A 9 -8.12 -6.38 12.74
N HIS A 10 -7.31 -5.34 12.52
CA HIS A 10 -6.72 -5.13 11.19
C HIS A 10 -5.82 -6.31 10.83
N PHE A 11 -5.63 -6.59 9.54
CA PHE A 11 -4.82 -7.73 9.08
C PHE A 11 -3.42 -7.76 9.70
N MET A 12 -2.67 -6.64 9.66
CA MET A 12 -1.33 -6.59 10.25
C MET A 12 -1.34 -6.65 11.79
N CYS A 13 -2.39 -6.16 12.45
CA CYS A 13 -2.56 -6.29 13.91
C CYS A 13 -2.82 -7.76 14.31
N ALA A 14 -3.61 -8.48 13.51
CA ALA A 14 -3.91 -9.89 13.72
C ALA A 14 -2.63 -10.75 13.62
N ARG A 15 -1.78 -10.48 12.62
CA ARG A 15 -0.48 -11.14 12.46
C ARG A 15 0.43 -10.93 13.68
N ARG A 16 0.60 -9.69 14.15
CA ARG A 16 1.38 -9.40 15.37
C ARG A 16 0.81 -10.10 16.62
N ARG A 17 -0.51 -10.23 16.70
CA ARG A 17 -1.20 -10.94 17.78
C ARG A 17 -1.25 -12.46 17.55
N ARG A 18 -0.57 -13.01 16.54
CA ARG A 18 -0.55 -14.46 16.22
C ARG A 18 -1.95 -15.07 16.13
N VAL A 19 -2.85 -14.37 15.46
CA VAL A 19 -4.17 -14.90 15.05
C VAL A 19 -3.94 -15.99 14.01
N ALA A 20 -4.68 -17.09 14.11
CA ALA A 20 -4.59 -18.21 13.17
C ALA A 20 -5.48 -17.96 11.95
N PHE A 21 -4.93 -18.16 10.76
CA PHE A 21 -5.63 -18.03 9.48
C PHE A 21 -5.59 -19.37 8.75
N GLN A 22 -6.73 -19.84 8.27
CA GLN A 22 -6.84 -21.04 7.44
C GLN A 22 -7.02 -20.65 5.97
N ARG A 23 -6.67 -21.55 5.04
CA ARG A 23 -6.75 -21.31 3.58
C ARG A 23 -8.16 -21.04 3.08
N ASP A 24 -9.17 -21.60 3.75
CA ASP A 24 -10.59 -21.36 3.47
C ASP A 24 -11.12 -20.02 4.03
N LYS A 25 -10.20 -19.13 4.43
CA LYS A 25 -10.45 -17.77 4.96
C LYS A 25 -11.05 -17.75 6.38
N ARG A 26 -11.13 -18.89 7.08
CA ARG A 26 -11.48 -18.88 8.51
C ARG A 26 -10.35 -18.26 9.33
N VAL A 27 -10.73 -17.45 10.32
CA VAL A 27 -9.81 -16.72 11.20
C VAL A 27 -10.11 -17.02 12.66
N PHE A 28 -9.13 -17.37 13.48
CA PHE A 28 -9.30 -17.69 14.90
C PHE A 28 -8.35 -16.86 15.77
N CYS A 29 -8.90 -16.13 16.74
CA CYS A 29 -8.07 -15.39 17.69
C CYS A 29 -7.31 -16.37 18.61
N ARG A 30 -6.26 -15.88 19.29
CA ARG A 30 -5.44 -16.72 20.18
C ARG A 30 -6.23 -17.48 21.25
N ARG A 31 -7.36 -16.95 21.70
CA ARG A 31 -8.22 -17.58 22.72
C ARG A 31 -9.04 -18.75 22.17
N HIS A 32 -9.17 -18.86 20.85
CA HIS A 32 -9.98 -19.85 20.16
C HIS A 32 -9.15 -20.77 19.26
N THR A 33 -7.84 -20.89 19.51
CA THR A 33 -6.94 -21.82 18.81
C THR A 33 -7.34 -23.28 19.02
N ARG A 34 -7.97 -23.61 20.14
CA ARG A 34 -8.53 -24.95 20.40
C ARG A 34 -9.66 -25.35 19.45
N LEU A 35 -10.25 -24.41 18.71
CA LEU A 35 -11.32 -24.67 17.74
C LEU A 35 -10.77 -24.93 16.33
N LEU A 36 -9.44 -24.95 16.17
CA LEU A 36 -8.83 -25.35 14.92
C LEU A 36 -9.10 -26.84 14.68
N ASP A 37 -9.53 -27.16 13.47
CA ASP A 37 -9.97 -28.50 13.04
C ASP A 37 -8.84 -29.33 12.39
N GLY A 38 -7.58 -28.96 12.64
CA GLY A 38 -6.41 -29.60 12.04
C GLY A 38 -6.09 -29.14 10.61
N THR A 39 -6.92 -28.27 10.01
CA THR A 39 -6.61 -27.68 8.70
C THR A 39 -5.34 -26.84 8.75
N GLU A 40 -4.54 -26.93 7.69
CA GLU A 40 -3.28 -26.21 7.56
C GLU A 40 -3.45 -24.69 7.73
N LEU A 41 -2.62 -24.11 8.58
CA LEU A 41 -2.57 -22.67 8.80
C LEU A 41 -1.73 -21.99 7.71
N VAL A 42 -2.18 -20.82 7.27
CA VAL A 42 -1.40 -19.97 6.37
C VAL A 42 -0.19 -19.43 7.14
N ARG A 43 1.01 -19.82 6.69
CA ARG A 43 2.29 -19.33 7.20
C ARG A 43 2.54 -17.88 6.79
N ASP A 44 3.51 -17.24 7.44
CA ASP A 44 3.80 -15.82 7.19
C ASP A 44 4.19 -15.53 5.73
N GLU A 45 4.88 -16.47 5.07
CA GLU A 45 5.27 -16.39 3.67
C GLU A 45 4.06 -16.47 2.74
N GLY A 46 3.00 -17.17 3.17
CA GLY A 46 1.74 -17.30 2.43
C GLY A 46 0.94 -16.00 2.33
N PHE A 47 1.32 -14.96 3.09
CA PHE A 47 0.75 -13.62 2.99
C PHE A 47 1.57 -12.66 2.11
N ALA A 48 2.71 -13.11 1.59
CA ALA A 48 3.55 -12.27 0.75
C ALA A 48 2.84 -12.00 -0.59
N VAL A 49 2.76 -10.72 -0.96
CA VAL A 49 2.25 -10.28 -2.26
C VAL A 49 3.45 -9.89 -3.11
N LEU A 50 4.07 -10.89 -3.74
CA LEU A 50 5.32 -10.72 -4.51
C LEU A 50 5.10 -10.14 -5.92
N ARG A 51 3.84 -9.96 -6.33
CA ARG A 51 3.44 -9.42 -7.63
C ARG A 51 2.60 -8.16 -7.46
N ARG A 52 2.57 -7.29 -8.46
CA ARG A 52 1.57 -6.22 -8.51
C ARG A 52 0.18 -6.85 -8.63
N VAL A 53 -0.75 -6.41 -7.80
CA VAL A 53 -2.14 -6.91 -7.78
C VAL A 53 -3.06 -5.71 -7.93
N PHE A 54 -3.90 -5.74 -8.96
CA PHE A 54 -5.05 -4.86 -9.03
C PHE A 54 -6.13 -5.41 -8.10
N VAL A 55 -6.62 -4.58 -7.19
CA VAL A 55 -7.75 -4.94 -6.33
C VAL A 55 -8.98 -4.28 -6.95
N ASP A 56 -9.80 -5.11 -7.60
CA ASP A 56 -11.10 -4.65 -8.08
C ASP A 56 -12.04 -4.44 -6.90
N PHE A 57 -12.63 -3.27 -6.82
CA PHE A 57 -13.62 -2.92 -5.80
C PHE A 57 -15.07 -3.12 -6.30
N GLY A 58 -15.26 -3.55 -7.55
CA GLY A 58 -16.54 -3.95 -8.10
C GLY A 58 -17.22 -5.00 -7.23
N GLY A 59 -18.40 -4.66 -6.69
CA GLY A 59 -19.18 -5.55 -5.81
C GLY A 59 -18.86 -5.45 -4.31
N LEU A 60 -17.89 -4.63 -3.90
CA LEU A 60 -17.64 -4.33 -2.49
C LEU A 60 -18.39 -3.05 -2.07
N SER A 61 -19.33 -3.18 -1.13
CA SER A 61 -19.88 -2.00 -0.43
C SER A 61 -18.86 -1.52 0.60
N LEU A 62 -17.89 -0.73 0.15
CA LEU A 62 -16.94 -0.10 1.05
C LEU A 62 -17.70 0.92 1.91
N LYS A 63 -17.85 0.62 3.20
CA LYS A 63 -18.28 1.64 4.17
C LYS A 63 -17.35 2.85 4.01
N ARG A 64 -17.92 4.05 3.82
CA ARG A 64 -17.28 5.37 3.55
C ARG A 64 -15.88 5.60 4.16
N LYS A 65 -15.58 5.00 5.31
CA LYS A 65 -14.29 5.11 6.00
C LYS A 65 -13.07 4.56 5.24
N PHE A 66 -13.24 3.63 4.29
CA PHE A 66 -12.13 3.11 3.48
C PHE A 66 -11.88 3.89 2.18
N LEU A 67 -12.83 4.75 1.77
CA LEU A 67 -12.74 5.53 0.54
C LEU A 67 -11.90 6.80 0.69
N GLY A 68 -11.62 7.24 1.92
CA GLY A 68 -10.86 8.46 2.16
C GLY A 68 -9.37 8.37 1.85
N GLY A 69 -8.83 7.18 1.56
CA GLY A 69 -7.41 7.00 1.28
C GLY A 69 -6.50 7.67 2.33
N LEU A 70 -5.27 7.98 1.93
CA LEU A 70 -4.56 9.12 2.51
C LEU A 70 -4.88 10.31 1.62
N GLU A 71 -5.12 11.48 2.21
CA GLU A 71 -5.16 12.74 1.44
C GLU A 71 -3.84 12.83 0.65
N PRO A 72 -3.86 12.93 -0.69
CA PRO A 72 -2.65 12.97 -1.50
C PRO A 72 -1.64 14.02 -1.05
N GLU A 73 -2.13 15.17 -0.56
CA GLU A 73 -1.34 16.28 -0.02
C GLU A 73 -0.66 15.93 1.31
N ALA A 74 -1.16 14.93 2.04
CA ALA A 74 -0.57 14.44 3.27
C ALA A 74 0.54 13.38 3.03
N VAL A 75 0.64 12.84 1.80
CA VAL A 75 1.62 11.81 1.46
C VAL A 75 2.97 12.44 1.15
N ASN A 76 3.88 12.40 2.12
CA ASN A 76 5.28 12.78 1.92
C ASN A 76 6.13 11.53 1.69
N MET A 77 6.79 11.46 0.53
CA MET A 77 7.65 10.33 0.16
C MET A 77 9.08 10.81 -0.16
N MET A 78 10.07 10.09 0.38
CA MET A 78 11.49 10.34 0.14
C MET A 78 12.18 9.06 -0.32
N ILE A 79 12.93 9.14 -1.43
CA ILE A 79 13.74 8.03 -1.96
C ILE A 79 15.17 8.56 -2.17
N GLY A 80 16.02 8.38 -1.15
CA GLY A 80 17.34 9.00 -1.12
C GLY A 80 17.23 10.53 -1.18
N SER A 81 17.82 11.16 -2.19
CA SER A 81 17.71 12.61 -2.41
C SER A 81 16.47 13.04 -3.21
N LEU A 82 15.60 12.12 -3.63
CA LEU A 82 14.34 12.44 -4.27
C LEU A 82 13.31 12.81 -3.20
N ARG A 83 12.78 14.03 -3.28
CA ARG A 83 11.65 14.50 -2.48
C ARG A 83 10.45 14.71 -3.40
N ILE A 84 9.37 13.99 -3.16
CA ILE A 84 8.11 14.16 -3.89
C ILE A 84 7.27 15.19 -3.15
N ASP A 85 6.91 16.29 -3.84
CA ASP A 85 6.03 17.32 -3.30
C ASP A 85 4.57 17.06 -3.66
N SER A 86 4.31 16.49 -4.84
CA SER A 86 2.99 16.19 -5.36
C SER A 86 3.07 14.93 -6.21
N LEU A 87 2.17 13.98 -5.96
CA LEU A 87 2.02 12.79 -6.80
C LEU A 87 1.24 13.06 -8.08
N GLY A 88 0.57 14.22 -8.19
CA GLY A 88 -0.32 14.54 -9.30
C GLY A 88 -1.60 13.70 -9.30
N ALA A 89 -2.35 13.77 -10.39
CA ALA A 89 -3.56 12.99 -10.62
C ALA A 89 -3.45 12.20 -11.93
N LEU A 90 -4.02 11.00 -11.94
CA LEU A 90 -4.20 10.23 -13.16
C LEU A 90 -5.45 10.76 -13.89
N THR A 91 -5.24 11.21 -15.12
CA THR A 91 -6.28 11.67 -16.05
C THR A 91 -6.13 10.93 -17.38
N GLU A 92 -7.04 11.16 -18.32
CA GLU A 92 -6.95 10.60 -19.68
C GLU A 92 -5.65 10.98 -20.40
N LEU A 93 -5.00 12.08 -19.99
CA LEU A 93 -3.71 12.54 -20.54
C LEU A 93 -2.49 11.92 -19.86
N SER A 94 -2.69 11.15 -18.78
CA SER A 94 -1.59 10.58 -18.00
C SER A 94 -1.01 9.32 -18.62
N GLU A 95 -1.67 8.71 -19.60
CA GLU A 95 -1.16 7.54 -20.31
C GLU A 95 -0.42 7.97 -21.57
N CYS A 96 0.80 7.46 -21.74
CA CYS A 96 1.58 7.64 -22.95
C CYS A 96 2.51 6.44 -23.14
N ASP A 97 2.36 5.74 -24.26
CA ASP A 97 3.14 4.57 -24.65
C ASP A 97 3.26 3.48 -23.56
N GLY A 98 2.15 3.16 -22.89
CA GLY A 98 2.09 2.15 -21.83
C GLY A 98 2.75 2.60 -20.51
N ARG A 99 3.03 3.89 -20.37
CA ARG A 99 3.61 4.50 -19.16
C ARG A 99 2.63 5.50 -18.58
N LEU A 100 2.72 5.68 -17.26
CA LEU A 100 1.89 6.63 -16.52
C LEU A 100 2.70 7.85 -16.10
N PHE A 101 2.18 9.03 -16.44
CA PHE A 101 2.72 10.35 -16.15
C PHE A 101 1.62 11.17 -15.46
N PRO A 102 1.51 11.12 -14.13
CA PRO A 102 0.45 11.84 -13.42
C PRO A 102 0.55 13.35 -13.66
N VAL A 103 -0.56 13.97 -14.06
CA VAL A 103 -0.64 15.41 -14.30
C VAL A 103 -0.46 16.15 -12.98
N GLY A 104 0.47 17.12 -12.94
CA GLY A 104 0.77 17.88 -11.72
C GLY A 104 1.72 17.17 -10.77
N TYR A 105 2.36 16.08 -11.20
CA TYR A 105 3.46 15.47 -10.46
C TYR A 105 4.59 16.48 -10.28
N GLN A 106 5.16 16.54 -9.07
CA GLN A 106 6.28 17.40 -8.77
C GLN A 106 7.25 16.76 -7.80
N CYS A 107 8.53 16.85 -8.12
CA CYS A 107 9.58 16.44 -7.20
C CYS A 107 10.82 17.32 -7.29
N TRP A 108 11.66 17.20 -6.27
CA TRP A 108 13.02 17.72 -6.24
C TRP A 108 14.00 16.57 -6.22
N ARG A 109 15.07 16.67 -7.03
CA ARG A 109 16.17 15.72 -6.98
C ARG A 109 17.51 16.42 -7.06
N LEU A 110 18.43 16.02 -6.18
CA LEU A 110 19.81 16.48 -6.23
C LEU A 110 20.56 15.73 -7.34
N TYR A 111 21.15 16.49 -8.27
CA TYR A 111 22.05 15.99 -9.32
C TYR A 111 23.28 16.88 -9.45
N TRP A 112 24.26 16.46 -10.25
CA TRP A 112 25.34 17.32 -10.69
C TRP A 112 24.82 18.45 -11.58
N SER A 113 25.38 19.64 -11.43
CA SER A 113 25.02 20.77 -12.28
C SER A 113 25.48 20.54 -13.71
N THR A 114 24.61 20.83 -14.67
CA THR A 114 24.93 20.86 -16.10
C THR A 114 25.76 22.08 -16.50
N ARG A 115 25.94 23.07 -15.61
CA ARG A 115 26.75 24.28 -15.83
C ARG A 115 28.13 24.20 -15.17
N ASP A 116 28.23 23.52 -14.03
CA ASP A 116 29.49 23.28 -13.31
C ASP A 116 29.50 21.89 -12.69
N ALA A 117 30.19 20.94 -13.33
CA ALA A 117 30.23 19.54 -12.91
C ALA A 117 30.83 19.31 -11.51
N ARG A 118 31.47 20.31 -10.89
CA ARG A 118 31.99 20.22 -9.51
C ARG A 118 30.93 20.52 -8.46
N ARG A 119 29.76 20.99 -8.86
CA ARG A 119 28.67 21.39 -7.95
C ARG A 119 27.48 20.47 -8.12
N ARG A 120 26.85 20.12 -7.00
CA ARG A 120 25.51 19.53 -6.99
C ARG A 120 24.47 20.64 -6.86
N CYS A 121 23.35 20.50 -7.54
CA CYS A 121 22.22 21.41 -7.45
C CYS A 121 20.88 20.66 -7.47
N TRP A 122 19.87 21.30 -6.89
CA TRP A 122 18.52 20.78 -6.87
C TRP A 122 17.83 21.04 -8.19
N TYR A 123 17.28 19.99 -8.79
CA TYR A 123 16.42 20.06 -9.97
C TYR A 123 14.97 19.87 -9.54
N ARG A 124 14.10 20.76 -9.98
CA ARG A 124 12.65 20.62 -9.87
C ARG A 124 12.13 19.96 -11.13
N CYS A 125 11.59 18.76 -11.00
CA CYS A 125 10.97 18.04 -12.11
C CYS A 125 9.44 18.17 -11.98
N ARG A 126 8.77 18.41 -13.11
CA ARG A 126 7.32 18.54 -13.19
C ARG A 126 6.80 17.82 -14.43
N ILE A 127 5.60 17.29 -14.32
CA ILE A 127 4.78 16.74 -15.40
C ILE A 127 3.53 17.60 -15.50
#